data_AF-A0A3B9YSE8-F1
#
_entry.id   AF-A0A3B9YSE8-F1
#
_cell.length_a   1.000
_cell.length_b   1.000
_cell.length_c   1.000
_cell.angle_alpha   90.00
_cell.angle_beta   90.00
_cell.angle_gamma   90.00
#
_symmetry.space_group_name_H-M   'P 1'
#
loop_
_entity.id
_entity.type
_entity.pdbx_description
1 polymer ?
#
loop_
_entity_poly.entity_id
_entity_poly.type
_entity_poly.pdbx_seq_one_letter_code
_entity_poly.pdbx_strand_id
1 'polypeptide(L)'
;APLAVSHWFEDGFPRSFDYTGTRDATAWLCVPDALSFIAEFGLEAMMAHNRTLVRDGIAKFAQLGARPTAEPGYFAAMLSMQLPTIGPASPEAAAFLLHEMWDQHRVQIAASVVEGALLLRLSGQIYCSLDDFARAAEALDALGWPGRP
;
A
#
# COMPACT_ATOMS: atom_id res chain seq x y z
N ALA A 1 -12.70 26.06 5.26
CA ALA A 1 -12.10 26.95 4.25
C ALA A 1 -10.91 26.23 3.62
N PRO A 2 -10.58 26.47 2.34
CA PRO A 2 -9.40 25.89 1.68
C PRO A 2 -8.10 26.32 2.38
N LEU A 3 -7.05 25.50 2.30
CA LEU A 3 -5.72 25.79 2.90
C LEU A 3 -4.98 26.93 2.16
N ALA A 4 -5.32 27.16 0.89
CA ALA A 4 -4.88 28.29 0.09
C ALA A 4 -6.10 29.00 -0.49
N VAL A 5 -6.16 30.33 -0.37
CA VAL A 5 -7.27 31.15 -0.85
C VAL A 5 -6.93 31.77 -2.20
N SER A 6 -7.92 31.88 -3.09
CA SER A 6 -7.76 32.57 -4.38
C SER A 6 -9.14 33.03 -4.88
N HIS A 7 -9.38 33.05 -6.20
CA HIS A 7 -10.67 33.41 -6.77
C HIS A 7 -11.82 32.62 -6.14
N TRP A 8 -12.95 33.28 -5.94
CA TRP A 8 -14.18 32.67 -5.40
C TRP A 8 -14.09 32.20 -3.94
N PHE A 9 -13.09 32.67 -3.18
CA PHE A 9 -12.99 32.38 -1.75
C PHE A 9 -14.26 32.77 -0.97
N GLU A 10 -14.84 33.93 -1.29
CA GLU A 10 -16.05 34.44 -0.63
C GLU A 10 -17.33 33.68 -1.05
N ASP A 11 -17.29 32.88 -2.11
CA ASP A 11 -18.46 32.17 -2.66
C ASP A 11 -18.80 30.87 -1.89
N GLY A 12 -18.03 30.49 -0.87
CA GLY A 12 -18.26 29.29 -0.06
C GLY A 12 -17.97 27.97 -0.78
N PHE A 13 -18.48 26.84 -0.28
CA PHE A 13 -18.27 25.52 -0.89
C PHE A 13 -19.32 25.26 -2.00
N PRO A 14 -18.94 24.68 -3.16
CA PRO A 14 -17.61 24.19 -3.52
C PRO A 14 -16.68 25.23 -4.14
N ARG A 15 -17.19 26.39 -4.58
CA ARG A 15 -16.45 27.34 -5.44
C ARG A 15 -15.12 27.82 -4.88
N SER A 16 -15.03 28.03 -3.57
CA SER A 16 -13.78 28.40 -2.88
C SER A 16 -12.67 27.35 -3.01
N PHE A 17 -12.98 26.11 -3.41
CA PHE A 17 -12.03 25.03 -3.65
C PHE A 17 -11.74 24.79 -5.13
N ASP A 18 -12.54 25.36 -6.05
CA ASP A 18 -12.38 25.13 -7.49
C ASP A 18 -11.08 25.76 -8.01
N TYR A 19 -10.75 26.94 -7.52
CA TYR A 19 -9.52 27.66 -7.87
C TYR A 19 -8.79 28.11 -6.61
N THR A 20 -7.79 27.33 -6.19
CA THR A 20 -6.93 27.62 -5.03
C THR A 20 -5.53 28.11 -5.44
N GLY A 21 -5.45 28.71 -6.64
CA GLY A 21 -4.22 29.08 -7.32
C GLY A 21 -3.96 28.23 -8.55
N THR A 22 -3.04 28.69 -9.40
CA THR A 22 -2.68 28.00 -10.64
C THR A 22 -2.08 26.64 -10.34
N ARG A 23 -2.70 25.58 -10.88
CA ARG A 23 -2.23 24.20 -10.77
C ARG A 23 -2.70 23.37 -11.97
N ASP A 24 -2.09 22.21 -12.15
CA ASP A 24 -2.57 21.23 -13.11
C ASP A 24 -3.89 20.59 -12.60
N ALA A 25 -4.96 20.77 -13.36
CA ALA A 25 -6.29 20.23 -13.05
C ALA A 25 -6.56 18.87 -13.70
N THR A 26 -5.62 18.31 -14.48
CA THR A 26 -5.81 17.08 -15.26
C THR A 26 -6.33 15.93 -14.41
N ALA A 27 -5.77 15.71 -13.21
CA ALA A 27 -6.23 14.64 -12.31
C ALA A 27 -7.71 14.77 -11.90
N TRP A 28 -8.24 16.00 -11.76
CA TRP A 28 -9.67 16.21 -11.46
C TRP A 28 -10.54 15.98 -12.68
N LEU A 29 -10.06 16.41 -13.85
CA LEU A 29 -10.78 16.26 -15.11
C LEU A 29 -10.86 14.79 -15.55
N CYS A 30 -9.91 13.95 -15.17
CA CYS A 30 -9.92 12.50 -15.45
C CYS A 30 -10.84 11.68 -14.52
N VAL A 31 -11.46 12.27 -13.49
CA VAL A 31 -12.28 11.51 -12.53
C VAL A 31 -13.47 10.79 -13.20
N PRO A 32 -14.26 11.41 -14.11
CA PRO A 32 -15.35 10.72 -14.79
C PRO A 32 -14.88 9.52 -15.61
N ASP A 33 -13.74 9.65 -16.31
CA ASP A 33 -13.15 8.57 -17.10
C ASP A 33 -12.66 7.43 -16.18
N ALA A 34 -12.02 7.76 -15.06
CA ALA A 34 -11.56 6.78 -14.07
C ALA A 34 -12.73 6.01 -13.44
N LEU A 35 -13.84 6.68 -13.14
CA LEU A 35 -15.06 6.05 -12.62
C LEU A 35 -15.70 5.13 -13.68
N SER A 36 -15.71 5.54 -14.94
CA SER A 36 -16.21 4.72 -16.05
C SER A 36 -15.37 3.47 -16.23
N PHE A 37 -14.03 3.59 -16.20
CA PHE A 37 -13.10 2.46 -16.26
C PHE A 37 -13.31 1.49 -15.09
N ILE A 38 -13.46 1.98 -13.85
CA ILE A 38 -13.73 1.12 -12.68
C ILE A 38 -15.08 0.40 -12.83
N ALA A 39 -16.09 1.08 -13.40
CA ALA A 39 -17.40 0.48 -13.61
C ALA A 39 -17.38 -0.72 -14.56
N GLU A 40 -16.44 -0.78 -15.51
CA GLU A 40 -16.25 -1.93 -16.40
C GLU A 40 -15.91 -3.24 -15.64
N PHE A 41 -15.22 -3.12 -14.49
CA PHE A 41 -14.89 -4.26 -13.61
C PHE A 41 -15.95 -4.50 -12.52
N GLY A 42 -16.79 -3.51 -12.25
CA GLY A 42 -17.69 -3.46 -11.10
C GLY A 42 -16.95 -3.16 -9.79
N LEU A 43 -17.30 -2.04 -9.15
CA LEU A 43 -16.62 -1.55 -7.94
C LEU A 43 -16.57 -2.59 -6.81
N GLU A 44 -17.70 -3.22 -6.49
CA GLU A 44 -17.79 -4.20 -5.41
C GLU A 44 -16.96 -5.47 -5.73
N ALA A 45 -17.01 -5.94 -6.98
CA ALA A 45 -16.25 -7.10 -7.43
C ALA A 45 -14.73 -6.81 -7.36
N MET A 46 -14.30 -5.62 -7.80
CA MET A 46 -12.92 -5.16 -7.68
C MET A 46 -12.46 -5.11 -6.23
N MET A 47 -13.25 -4.50 -5.34
CA MET A 47 -12.92 -4.40 -3.92
C MET A 47 -12.84 -5.78 -3.25
N ALA A 48 -13.77 -6.69 -3.57
CA ALA A 48 -13.79 -8.06 -3.06
C ALA A 48 -12.59 -8.87 -3.57
N HIS A 49 -12.21 -8.70 -4.84
CA HIS A 49 -11.02 -9.31 -5.44
C HIS A 49 -9.75 -8.83 -4.71
N ASN A 50 -9.54 -7.52 -4.59
CA ASN A 50 -8.35 -6.96 -3.95
C ASN A 50 -8.22 -7.41 -2.48
N ARG A 51 -9.34 -7.44 -1.75
CA ARG A 51 -9.39 -7.93 -0.36
C ARG A 51 -9.04 -9.41 -0.27
N THR A 52 -9.61 -10.22 -1.16
CA THR A 52 -9.35 -11.67 -1.23
C THR A 52 -7.88 -11.93 -1.53
N LEU A 53 -7.31 -11.18 -2.48
CA LEU A 53 -5.91 -11.29 -2.85
C LEU A 53 -4.97 -11.03 -1.67
N VAL A 54 -5.19 -9.95 -0.92
CA VAL A 54 -4.39 -9.67 0.29
C VAL A 54 -4.57 -10.77 1.33
N ARG A 55 -5.82 -11.17 1.62
CA ARG A 55 -6.11 -12.22 2.61
C ARG A 55 -5.37 -13.51 2.29
N ASP A 56 -5.43 -13.95 1.04
CA ASP A 56 -4.84 -15.21 0.60
C ASP A 56 -3.30 -15.09 0.50
N GLY A 57 -2.79 -13.89 0.18
CA GLY A 57 -1.37 -13.57 0.13
C GLY A 57 -0.66 -13.59 1.49
N ILE A 58 -1.37 -13.32 2.60
CA ILE A 58 -0.82 -13.36 3.97
C ILE A 58 -0.10 -14.69 4.27
N ALA A 59 -0.68 -15.81 3.82
CA ALA A 59 -0.13 -17.14 4.06
C ALA A 59 1.28 -17.32 3.49
N LYS A 60 1.65 -16.58 2.43
CA LYS A 60 2.99 -16.63 1.82
C LYS A 60 4.08 -16.08 2.73
N PHE A 61 3.73 -15.15 3.62
CA PHE A 61 4.66 -14.53 4.56
C PHE A 61 4.66 -15.23 5.93
N ALA A 62 3.59 -15.95 6.27
CA ALA A 62 3.46 -16.66 7.55
C ALA A 62 4.58 -17.71 7.75
N GLN A 63 5.05 -18.34 6.68
CA GLN A 63 6.18 -19.29 6.73
C GLN A 63 7.51 -18.65 7.17
N LEU A 64 7.65 -17.33 7.00
CA LEU A 64 8.81 -16.54 7.43
C LEU A 64 8.63 -15.98 8.86
N GLY A 65 7.57 -16.41 9.56
CA GLY A 65 7.25 -15.93 10.90
C GLY A 65 6.59 -14.55 10.93
N ALA A 66 6.29 -13.96 9.78
CA ALA A 66 5.58 -12.68 9.69
C ALA A 66 4.13 -12.83 10.17
N ARG A 67 3.63 -11.83 10.90
CA ARG A 67 2.30 -11.86 11.52
C ARG A 67 1.43 -10.72 11.01
N PRO A 68 0.15 -10.94 10.68
CA PRO A 68 -0.74 -9.86 10.29
C PRO A 68 -0.97 -8.90 11.47
N THR A 69 -1.04 -7.59 11.21
CA THR A 69 -1.34 -6.59 12.26
C THR A 69 -2.84 -6.45 12.55
N ALA A 70 -3.71 -7.16 11.81
CA ALA A 70 -5.16 -7.10 11.96
C ALA A 70 -5.82 -8.41 11.50
N GLU A 71 -6.94 -8.75 12.13
CA GLU A 71 -7.76 -9.90 11.74
C GLU A 71 -8.45 -9.67 10.36
N PRO A 72 -8.86 -10.73 9.63
CA PRO A 72 -9.48 -10.66 8.31
C PRO A 72 -10.65 -9.68 8.16
N GLY A 73 -11.34 -9.34 9.25
CA GLY A 73 -12.44 -8.38 9.29
C GLY A 73 -12.03 -6.91 9.22
N TYR A 74 -10.79 -6.57 9.57
CA TYR A 74 -10.32 -5.20 9.82
C TYR A 74 -9.39 -4.64 8.74
N PHE A 75 -9.35 -5.28 7.57
CA PHE A 75 -8.62 -4.77 6.41
C PHE A 75 -9.37 -4.97 5.10
N ALA A 76 -9.00 -4.18 4.09
CA ALA A 76 -9.55 -4.24 2.73
C ALA A 76 -8.45 -4.65 1.74
N ALA A 77 -8.03 -3.75 0.85
CA ALA A 77 -7.01 -4.01 -0.16
C ALA A 77 -5.56 -3.85 0.36
N MET A 78 -5.35 -3.61 1.66
CA MET A 78 -4.02 -3.44 2.24
C MET A 78 -3.96 -3.94 3.67
N LEU A 79 -2.82 -4.52 4.06
CA LEU A 79 -2.54 -4.96 5.42
C LEU A 79 -1.04 -4.85 5.69
N SER A 80 -0.66 -4.45 6.91
CA SER A 80 0.73 -4.55 7.36
C SER A 80 1.00 -5.92 7.99
N MET A 81 2.14 -6.49 7.66
CA MET A 81 2.70 -7.68 8.27
C MET A 81 3.84 -7.25 9.19
N GLN A 82 3.79 -7.63 10.45
CA GLN A 82 4.91 -7.50 11.37
C GLN A 82 5.95 -8.58 11.04
N LEU A 83 7.15 -8.16 10.66
CA LEU A 83 8.27 -9.05 10.43
C LEU A 83 9.00 -9.35 11.75
N PRO A 84 9.43 -10.60 11.96
CA PRO A 84 10.36 -10.91 13.04
C PRO A 84 11.75 -10.29 12.74
N THR A 85 12.41 -9.81 13.79
CA THR A 85 13.76 -9.22 13.73
C THR A 85 14.62 -9.77 14.87
N ILE A 86 15.95 -9.82 14.67
CA ILE A 86 16.91 -10.16 15.71
C ILE A 86 17.33 -8.89 16.46
N GLY A 87 16.57 -8.55 17.50
CA GLY A 87 16.77 -7.32 18.25
C GLY A 87 15.81 -6.22 17.83
N PRO A 88 16.07 -4.96 18.22
CA PRO A 88 15.14 -3.86 18.02
C PRO A 88 15.01 -3.52 16.54
N ALA A 89 13.77 -3.39 16.06
CA ALA A 89 13.51 -2.91 14.70
C ALA A 89 14.09 -1.51 14.50
N SER A 90 14.75 -1.30 13.35
CA SER A 90 15.42 -0.05 13.02
C SER A 90 14.88 0.56 11.71
N PRO A 91 14.82 1.90 11.60
CA PRO A 91 14.52 2.56 10.33
C PRO A 91 15.47 2.15 9.20
N GLU A 92 16.72 1.82 9.53
CA GLU A 92 17.75 1.33 8.60
C GLU A 92 17.36 -0.04 8.03
N ALA A 93 16.82 -0.96 8.83
CA ALA A 93 16.30 -2.24 8.35
C ALA A 93 15.10 -2.05 7.41
N ALA A 94 14.21 -1.10 7.70
CA ALA A 94 13.10 -0.77 6.82
C ALA A 94 13.61 -0.18 5.47
N ALA A 95 14.56 0.75 5.52
CA ALA A 95 15.15 1.33 4.31
C ALA A 95 15.91 0.29 3.47
N PHE A 96 16.63 -0.64 4.12
CA PHE A 96 17.28 -1.77 3.47
C PHE A 96 16.26 -2.63 2.72
N LEU A 97 15.14 -3.01 3.34
CA LEU A 97 14.09 -3.76 2.67
C LEU A 97 13.55 -3.00 1.46
N LEU A 98 13.18 -1.72 1.60
CA LEU A 98 12.71 -0.91 0.48
C LEU A 98 13.67 -0.93 -0.71
N HIS A 99 14.97 -0.80 -0.44
CA HIS A 99 16.01 -0.71 -1.47
C HIS A 99 16.30 -2.06 -2.12
N GLU A 100 16.64 -3.09 -1.32
CA GLU A 100 17.11 -4.37 -1.83
C GLU A 100 16.00 -5.21 -2.45
N MET A 101 14.77 -5.11 -1.93
CA MET A 101 13.60 -5.75 -2.57
C MET A 101 13.44 -5.24 -4.01
N TRP A 102 13.68 -3.94 -4.25
CA TRP A 102 13.62 -3.37 -5.57
C TRP A 102 14.87 -3.68 -6.41
N ASP A 103 16.06 -3.44 -5.86
CA ASP A 103 17.31 -3.53 -6.63
C ASP A 103 17.61 -4.97 -7.06
N GLN A 104 17.50 -5.93 -6.14
CA GLN A 104 17.84 -7.33 -6.40
C GLN A 104 16.67 -8.14 -6.97
N HIS A 105 15.43 -7.81 -6.58
CA HIS A 105 14.27 -8.67 -6.88
C HIS A 105 13.16 -7.98 -7.67
N ARG A 106 13.27 -6.67 -7.94
CA ARG A 106 12.27 -5.87 -8.65
C ARG A 106 10.89 -5.90 -7.98
N VAL A 107 10.87 -6.00 -6.66
CA VAL A 107 9.66 -5.96 -5.81
C VAL A 107 9.59 -4.59 -5.15
N GLN A 108 8.59 -3.79 -5.52
CA GLN A 108 8.28 -2.54 -4.84
C GLN A 108 7.33 -2.85 -3.68
N ILE A 109 7.80 -2.69 -2.46
CA ILE A 109 7.00 -2.90 -1.25
C ILE A 109 7.29 -1.79 -0.25
N ALA A 110 6.34 -1.46 0.63
CA ALA A 110 6.55 -0.46 1.67
C ALA A 110 6.98 -1.13 2.98
N ALA A 111 8.06 -0.65 3.59
CA ALA A 111 8.53 -1.06 4.90
C ALA A 111 8.69 0.15 5.82
N SER A 112 8.35 0.00 7.09
CA SER A 112 8.49 1.05 8.11
C SER A 112 8.66 0.45 9.50
N VAL A 113 9.11 1.27 10.45
CA VAL A 113 9.09 0.89 11.88
C VAL A 113 8.01 1.68 12.58
N VAL A 114 7.13 0.98 13.29
CA VAL A 114 6.05 1.56 14.10
C VAL A 114 6.09 0.90 15.46
N GLU A 115 6.19 1.71 16.52
CA GLU A 115 6.21 1.23 17.92
C GLU A 115 7.24 0.10 18.18
N GLY A 116 8.41 0.18 17.53
CA GLY A 116 9.49 -0.81 17.68
C GLY A 116 9.29 -2.11 16.89
N ALA A 117 8.27 -2.20 16.03
CA ALA A 117 8.03 -3.32 15.13
C ALA A 117 8.37 -2.95 13.67
N LEU A 118 9.09 -3.84 12.98
CA LEU A 118 9.31 -3.73 11.54
C LEU A 118 8.07 -4.23 10.80
N LEU A 119 7.44 -3.34 10.04
CA LEU A 119 6.22 -3.60 9.30
C LEU A 119 6.49 -3.61 7.80
N LEU A 120 5.91 -4.59 7.10
CA LEU A 120 5.88 -4.70 5.65
C LEU A 120 4.43 -4.57 5.18
N ARG A 121 4.09 -3.55 4.40
CA ARG A 121 2.71 -3.33 3.95
C ARG A 121 2.44 -4.02 2.62
N LEU A 122 1.52 -4.98 2.65
CA LEU A 122 0.94 -5.62 1.48
C LEU A 122 -0.15 -4.74 0.89
N SER A 123 -0.19 -4.64 -0.44
CA SER A 123 -1.19 -3.89 -1.18
C SER A 123 -1.69 -4.72 -2.36
N GLY A 124 -2.94 -5.16 -2.30
CA GLY A 124 -3.60 -5.86 -3.39
C GLY A 124 -4.24 -4.89 -4.37
N GLN A 125 -4.14 -5.21 -5.65
CA GLN A 125 -4.77 -4.45 -6.72
C GLN A 125 -5.12 -5.39 -7.88
N ILE A 126 -6.03 -4.98 -8.77
CA ILE A 126 -6.52 -5.80 -9.88
C ILE A 126 -5.44 -6.28 -10.86
N TYR A 127 -4.28 -5.62 -10.88
CA TYR A 127 -3.14 -6.01 -11.72
C TYR A 127 -2.16 -6.94 -10.99
N CYS A 128 -2.39 -7.25 -9.72
CA CYS A 128 -1.58 -8.17 -8.94
C CYS A 128 -2.19 -9.58 -8.93
N SER A 129 -1.35 -10.55 -8.64
CA SER A 129 -1.69 -11.97 -8.55
C SER A 129 -1.11 -12.57 -7.26
N LEU A 130 -1.56 -13.77 -6.88
CA LEU A 130 -0.96 -14.49 -5.75
C LEU A 130 0.52 -14.83 -5.97
N ASP A 131 0.95 -14.95 -7.22
CA ASP A 131 2.34 -15.18 -7.57
C ASP A 131 3.21 -13.96 -7.26
N ASP A 132 2.67 -12.74 -7.36
CA ASP A 132 3.40 -11.53 -6.94
C ASP A 132 3.66 -11.52 -5.43
N PHE A 133 2.70 -12.00 -4.64
CA PHE A 133 2.86 -12.16 -3.18
C PHE A 133 3.85 -13.27 -2.85
N ALA A 134 3.83 -14.38 -3.60
CA ALA A 134 4.81 -15.46 -3.46
C ALA A 134 6.23 -14.96 -3.76
N ARG A 135 6.42 -14.24 -4.88
CA ARG A 135 7.71 -13.64 -5.26
C ARG A 135 8.22 -12.64 -4.23
N ALA A 136 7.33 -11.84 -3.64
CA ALA A 136 7.70 -10.92 -2.57
C ALA A 136 8.16 -11.67 -1.29
N ALA A 137 7.50 -12.77 -0.94
CA ALA A 137 7.92 -13.60 0.20
C ALA A 137 9.26 -14.33 -0.08
N GLU A 138 9.43 -14.91 -1.27
CA GLU A 138 10.69 -15.54 -1.70
C GLU A 138 11.86 -14.56 -1.69
N ALA A 139 11.63 -13.34 -2.15
CA ALA A 139 12.65 -12.30 -2.13
C ALA A 139 12.95 -11.82 -0.70
N LEU A 140 11.98 -11.80 0.20
CA LEU A 140 12.23 -11.54 1.63
C LEU A 140 13.10 -12.63 2.27
N ASP A 141 12.83 -13.90 1.95
CA ASP A 141 13.63 -15.05 2.39
C ASP A 141 15.08 -14.97 1.86
N ALA A 142 15.23 -14.67 0.56
CA ALA A 142 16.53 -14.50 -0.08
C ALA A 142 17.39 -13.37 0.55
N LEU A 143 16.75 -12.33 1.08
CA LEU A 143 17.43 -11.24 1.82
C LEU A 143 17.81 -11.62 3.26
N GLY A 144 17.44 -12.82 3.71
CA GLY A 144 17.88 -13.43 4.96
C GLY A 144 16.93 -13.25 6.14
N TRP A 145 15.65 -12.96 5.93
CA TRP A 145 14.65 -12.98 7.00
C TRP A 145 14.20 -14.42 7.33
N PRO A 146 13.96 -14.76 8.62
CA PRO A 146 13.92 -13.89 9.81
C PRO A 146 15.29 -13.68 10.49
N GLY A 147 16.39 -14.10 9.86
CA GLY A 147 17.74 -14.12 10.41
C GLY A 147 18.46 -12.76 10.50
N ARG A 148 17.78 -11.65 10.19
CA ARG A 148 18.38 -10.31 10.21
C ARG A 148 17.98 -9.50 11.45
N PRO A 149 18.91 -8.66 11.96
CA PRO A 149 18.62 -7.73 13.04
C PRO A 149 17.62 -6.63 12.64
#